data_AF-A0A8T3XP37-F1
#
_entry.id   AF-A0A8T3XP37-F1
#
_cell.length_a   1.000
_cell.length_b   1.000
_cell.length_c   1.000
_cell.angle_alpha   90.00
_cell.angle_beta   90.00
_cell.angle_gamma   90.00
#
_symmetry.space_group_name_H-M   'P 1'
#
loop_
_entity.id
_entity.type
_entity.pdbx_description
1 polymer ?
#
loop_
_entity_poly.entity_id
_entity_poly.type
_entity_poly.pdbx_seq_one_letter_code
_entity_poly.pdbx_strand_id
1 'polypeptide(L)' 'MEAVTKTRKIGGSLVATIPKELVEQEGLKENQIIRIDVTKLKKSGFGLFKGIAPFTKKNKFSGQLENNE' A
#
# COMPACT_ATOMS: atom_id res chain seq x y z
N MET A 1 2.51 -12.70 16.63
CA MET A 1 1.27 -12.34 15.91
C MET A 1 1.59 -11.21 14.95
N GLU A 2 1.00 -11.15 13.75
CA GLU A 2 1.29 -10.10 12.76
C GLU A 2 0.08 -9.19 12.58
N ALA A 3 0.30 -7.87 12.63
CA ALA A 3 -0.73 -6.87 12.37
C ALA A 3 -0.29 -5.93 11.26
N VAL A 4 -1.19 -5.69 10.31
CA VAL A 4 -0.97 -4.76 9.20
C VAL A 4 -1.75 -3.49 9.48
N THR A 5 -1.05 -2.37 9.58
CA THR A 5 -1.66 -1.08 9.94
C THR A 5 -1.20 -0.02 8.95
N LYS A 6 -2.07 0.94 8.66
CA LYS A 6 -1.72 2.08 7.82
C LYS A 6 -1.03 3.13 8.69
N THR A 7 0.20 3.48 8.34
CA THR A 7 0.91 4.56 9.02
C THR A 7 0.35 5.92 8.62
N ARG A 8 0.42 6.89 9.55
CA ARG A 8 0.07 8.30 9.30
C ARG A 8 1.22 9.22 9.71
N LYS A 9 1.38 10.34 9.02
CA LYS A 9 2.38 11.35 9.35
C LYS A 9 1.83 12.31 10.40
N ILE A 10 2.57 12.52 11.48
CA ILE A 10 2.31 13.54 12.50
C ILE A 10 3.63 14.28 12.74
N GLY A 11 3.69 15.55 12.36
CA GLY A 11 4.92 16.35 12.39
C GLY A 11 6.03 15.73 11.54
N GLY A 12 7.20 15.51 12.14
CA GLY A 12 8.34 14.85 11.52
C GLY A 12 8.33 13.32 11.59
N SER A 13 7.31 12.71 12.21
CA SER A 13 7.28 11.28 12.55
C SER A 13 6.13 10.54 11.88
N LEU A 14 6.28 9.22 11.77
CA LEU A 14 5.19 8.31 11.40
C LEU A 14 4.64 7.65 12.66
N VAL A 15 3.31 7.55 12.72
CA VAL A 15 2.59 6.85 13.78
C VAL A 15 1.90 5.65 13.18
N ALA A 16 2.13 4.48 13.79
CA ALA A 16 1.42 3.25 13.53
C ALA A 16 0.50 2.97 14.73
N THR A 17 -0.80 2.78 14.47
CA THR A 17 -1.76 2.45 15.52
C THR A 17 -1.75 0.96 15.78
N ILE A 18 -1.56 0.56 17.04
CA ILE A 18 -1.66 -0.85 17.44
C ILE A 18 -3.16 -1.17 17.63
N PRO A 19 -3.71 -2.19 16.93
CA PRO A 19 -5.11 -2.58 17.09
C PRO A 19 -5.43 -3.01 18.52
N LYS A 20 -6.66 -2.76 18.97
CA LYS A 20 -7.09 -3.02 20.35
C LYS A 20 -6.94 -4.50 20.72
N GLU A 21 -7.23 -5.39 19.79
CA GLU A 21 -7.13 -6.84 19.98
C GLU A 21 -5.70 -7.25 20.33
N LEU A 22 -4.71 -6.66 19.65
CA LEU A 22 -3.30 -6.93 19.89
C LEU A 22 -2.82 -6.30 21.22
N VAL A 23 -3.36 -5.13 21.59
CA VAL A 23 -3.08 -4.49 22.89
C VAL A 23 -3.53 -5.38 24.04
N GLU A 24 -4.75 -5.94 23.96
CA GLU A 24 -5.31 -6.79 25.01
C GLU A 24 -4.60 -8.14 25.10
N GLN A 25 -4.28 -8.77 23.96
CA GLN A 25 -3.63 -10.08 23.92
C GLN A 25 -2.17 -10.04 24.41
N GLU A 26 -1.41 -9.03 24.00
CA GLU A 26 0.01 -8.88 24.37
C GLU A 26 0.17 -8.09 25.68
N GLY A 27 -0.93 -7.63 26.29
CA GLY A 27 -0.93 -6.88 27.54
C GLY A 27 -0.18 -5.55 27.45
N LEU A 28 -0.20 -4.91 26.28
CA LEU A 28 0.52 -3.67 26.02
C LEU A 28 -0.08 -2.52 26.84
N LYS A 29 0.79 -1.67 27.39
CA LYS A 29 0.39 -0.52 28.21
C LYS A 29 0.93 0.78 27.64
N GLU A 30 0.27 1.87 28.00
CA GLU A 30 0.80 3.21 27.72
C GLU A 30 2.18 3.40 28.36
N ASN A 31 3.04 4.16 27.69
CA ASN A 31 4.43 4.47 28.12
C ASN A 31 5.36 3.25 28.26
N GLN A 32 4.99 2.12 27.64
CA GLN A 32 5.87 0.95 27.57
C GLN A 32 6.86 1.09 26.41
N ILE A 33 8.14 0.80 26.68
CA ILE A 33 9.15 0.69 25.64
C ILE A 33 8.97 -0.66 24.95
N ILE A 34 8.79 -0.64 23.64
CA ILE A 34 8.64 -1.84 22.82
C ILE A 34 9.64 -1.83 21.66
N ARG A 35 10.01 -3.02 21.20
CA ARG A 35 10.74 -3.20 19.95
C ARG A 35 9.73 -3.35 18.82
N ILE A 36 9.99 -2.67 17.70
CA ILE A 36 9.15 -2.74 16.50
C ILE A 36 10.02 -3.19 15.33
N ASP A 37 9.65 -4.30 14.69
CA ASP A 37 10.25 -4.72 13.43
C ASP A 37 9.35 -4.26 12.27
N VAL A 38 9.89 -3.43 11.36
CA VAL A 38 9.11 -2.77 10.30
C VAL A 38 9.34 -3.45 8.96
N THR A 39 8.28 -4.07 8.42
CA THR A 39 8.30 -4.70 7.09
C THR A 39 7.39 -3.95 6.13
N LYS A 40 7.94 -3.50 4.99
CA LYS A 40 7.14 -2.83 3.94
C LYS A 40 6.40 -3.87 3.09
N LEU A 41 5.07 -3.81 3.11
CA LEU A 41 4.26 -4.59 2.18
C LEU A 41 4.37 -3.98 0.78
N LYS A 42 4.94 -4.73 -0.16
CA LYS A 42 4.87 -4.39 -1.58
C LYS A 42 3.46 -4.76 -2.06
N LYS A 43 2.71 -3.81 -2.61
CA LYS A 43 1.52 -4.15 -3.38
C LYS A 43 1.98 -5.05 -4.54
N SER A 44 1.52 -6.29 -4.57
CA SER A 44 1.68 -7.13 -5.75
C SER A 44 1.00 -6.41 -6.91
N GLY A 45 1.70 -6.21 -8.02
CA GLY A 45 1.17 -5.57 -9.24
C GLY A 45 0.00 -6.34 -9.87
N PHE A 46 -0.39 -7.47 -9.27
CA PHE A 46 -1.57 -8.26 -9.60
C PHE A 46 -2.86 -7.49 -9.30
N GLY A 47 -3.27 -6.63 -10.22
CA GLY A 47 -4.55 -5.92 -10.16
C GLY A 47 -4.50 -4.42 -10.46
N LEU A 48 -3.33 -3.79 -10.53
CA LEU A 48 -3.22 -2.41 -11.00
C LEU A 48 -3.62 -2.26 -12.48
N PHE A 49 -3.55 -3.34 -13.24
CA PHE A 49 -3.94 -3.43 -14.66
C PHE A 49 -5.25 -4.21 -14.88
N LYS A 50 -6.07 -4.47 -13.85
CA LYS A 50 -7.42 -5.07 -14.01
C LYS A 50 -8.35 -4.05 -14.70
N GLY A 51 -8.26 -3.97 -16.02
CA GLY A 51 -9.02 -3.03 -16.85
C GLY A 51 -8.24 -2.53 -18.07
N ILE A 52 -6.92 -2.72 -18.11
CA ILE A 52 -6.12 -2.40 -19.28
C ILE A 52 -6.09 -3.65 -20.16
N ALA A 53 -6.84 -3.60 -21.27
CA ALA A 53 -6.80 -4.65 -22.28
C ALA A 53 -5.35 -4.85 -22.77
N PRO A 54 -4.94 -6.09 -23.08
CA PRO A 54 -3.61 -6.36 -23.61
C PRO A 54 -3.35 -5.48 -24.85
N PHE A 55 -2.24 -4.74 -24.84
CA PHE A 55 -1.86 -3.90 -25.97
C PHE A 55 -1.58 -4.80 -27.19
N THR A 56 -2.55 -4.88 -28.09
CA THR A 56 -2.49 -5.72 -29.29
C THR A 56 -1.89 -4.91 -30.43
N LYS A 57 -1.24 -5.53 -31.44
CA LYS A 57 -0.63 -4.84 -32.60
C LYS A 57 -1.57 -3.83 -33.30
N LYS A 58 -2.90 -4.02 -33.18
CA LYS A 58 -3.94 -3.10 -33.67
C LYS A 58 -3.92 -1.72 -32.99
N ASN A 59 -3.56 -1.64 -31.70
CA ASN A 59 -3.52 -0.40 -30.92
C ASN A 59 -2.33 0.50 -31.29
N LYS A 60 -1.35 0.00 -32.07
CA LYS A 60 -0.19 0.79 -32.50
C LYS A 60 -0.54 1.80 -33.61
N PHE A 61 -1.57 1.52 -34.40
CA PHE A 61 -1.91 2.31 -35.60
C PHE A 61 -3.03 3.33 -35.41
N SER A 62 -3.88 3.20 -34.37
CA SER A 62 -5.00 4.12 -34.13
C SER A 62 -4.59 5.48 -33.57
N GLY A 63 -3.38 5.63 -33.05
CA GLY A 63 -2.88 6.90 -32.50
C GLY A 63 -2.07 7.77 -33.47
N GLN A 64 -1.89 7.33 -34.72
CA GLN A 64 -1.06 8.04 -35.71
C GLN A 64 -1.86 8.82 -36.77
N LEU A 65 -3.19 8.69 -36.81
CA LEU A 65 -4.03 9.29 -37.87
C LEU A 65 -4.85 10.52 -37.43
N GLU A 66 -4.71 11.01 -36.20
CA GLU A 66 -5.44 12.20 -35.72
C GLU A 66 -4.72 13.54 -35.97
N ASN A 67 -3.55 13.54 -36.63
CA ASN A 67 -2.84 14.78 -36.96
C ASN A 67 -2.56 14.83 -38.47
N ASN A 68 -3.55 15.19 -39.28
CA ASN A 68 -3.43 15.91 -40.55
C ASN A 68 -4.83 16.13 -41.14
N GLU A 69 -5.52 17.16 -40.65
CA GLU A 69 -6.43 17.98 -41.47
C GLU A 69 -5.96 19.43 -41.38
#